data_AF-A0A520IIU2-F1
#
_entry.id   AF-A0A520IIU2-F1
#
_cell.length_a   1.000
_cell.length_b   1.000
_cell.length_c   1.000
_cell.angle_alpha   90.00
_cell.angle_beta   90.00
_cell.angle_gamma   90.00
#
_symmetry.space_group_name_H-M   'P 1'
#
loop_
_entity.id
_entity.type
_entity.pdbx_description
1 polymer ?
#
loop_
_entity_poly.entity_id
_entity_poly.type
_entity_poly.pdbx_seq_one_letter_code
_entity_poly.pdbx_strand_id
1 'polypeptide(L)' 'MVKVKFLEPLFAEQTKTHYLKGAEVKIPKDLAERHGPEGTGLLEILEDQGDEKPAPVKVKKDK' A
#
# COMPACT_ATOMS: atom_id res chain seq x y z
N MET A 1 -5.64 -6.70 11.09
CA MET A 1 -4.38 -6.72 10.30
C MET A 1 -4.80 -6.94 8.86
N VAL A 2 -4.25 -6.18 7.92
CA VAL A 2 -4.63 -6.22 6.51
C VAL A 2 -3.52 -6.87 5.69
N LYS A 3 -3.90 -7.63 4.66
CA LYS A 3 -2.92 -8.19 3.73
C LYS A 3 -2.57 -7.11 2.71
N VAL A 4 -1.28 -6.88 2.52
CA VAL A 4 -0.77 -5.88 1.58
C VAL A 4 0.32 -6.48 0.72
N LYS A 5 0.51 -5.88 -0.45
CA LYS A 5 1.60 -6.14 -1.37
C LYS A 5 2.48 -4.90 -1.47
N PHE A 6 3.74 -5.03 -1.13
CA PHE A 6 4.69 -3.94 -1.28
C PHE A 6 4.92 -3.67 -2.77
N LEU A 7 4.66 -2.46 -3.25
CA LEU A 7 4.95 -2.05 -4.63
C LEU A 7 6.39 -1.56 -4.76
N GLU A 8 6.96 -1.09 -3.66
CA GLU A 8 8.34 -0.63 -3.53
C GLU A 8 8.96 -1.24 -2.26
N PRO A 9 10.30 -1.35 -2.17
CA PRO A 9 10.95 -1.84 -0.96
C PRO A 9 10.68 -0.88 0.21
N LEU A 10 10.15 -1.39 1.33
CA LEU A 10 9.88 -0.61 2.54
C LEU A 10 10.61 -1.23 3.73
N PHE A 11 11.36 -0.40 4.45
CA PHE A 11 11.86 -0.75 5.78
C PHE A 11 10.82 -0.37 6.83
N ALA A 12 10.15 -1.37 7.40
CA ALA A 12 9.23 -1.14 8.51
C ALA A 12 10.01 -1.11 9.82
N GLU A 13 10.29 0.10 10.30
CA GLU A 13 11.05 0.30 11.54
C GLU A 13 10.37 -0.34 12.76
N GLN A 14 9.03 -0.33 12.81
CA GLN A 14 8.25 -0.92 13.90
C GLN A 14 8.51 -2.43 14.07
N THR A 15 8.62 -3.16 12.96
CA THR A 15 8.87 -4.61 12.97
C THR A 15 10.33 -4.94 12.67
N LYS A 16 11.19 -3.92 12.47
CA LYS A 16 12.57 -4.04 11.96
C LYS A 16 12.68 -5.00 10.78
N THR A 17 11.63 -5.04 9.94
CA THR A 17 11.51 -5.98 8.83
C THR A 17 11.68 -5.21 7.54
N HIS A 18 12.54 -5.75 6.67
CA HIS A 18 12.71 -5.23 5.32
C HIS A 18 11.72 -5.95 4.40
N TYR A 19 10.71 -5.23 3.93
CA TYR A 19 9.77 -5.74 2.95
C TYR A 19 10.29 -5.43 1.55
N LEU A 20 10.45 -6.48 0.75
CA LEU A 20 10.88 -6.33 -0.64
C LEU A 20 9.71 -5.93 -1.53
N LYS A 21 10.01 -5.26 -2.64
CA LYS A 21 9.04 -5.04 -3.71
C LYS A 21 8.44 -6.37 -4.17
N GLY A 22 7.12 -6.41 -4.25
CA GLY A 22 6.30 -7.58 -4.55
C GLY A 22 5.99 -8.47 -3.35
N ALA A 23 6.56 -8.20 -2.16
CA ALA A 23 6.30 -9.02 -0.97
C ALA A 23 4.86 -8.87 -0.49
N GLU A 24 4.20 -10.00 -0.24
CA GLU A 24 2.84 -10.04 0.30
C GLU A 24 2.87 -10.45 1.77
N VAL A 25 2.51 -9.53 2.66
CA VAL A 25 2.52 -9.76 4.11
C VAL A 25 1.29 -9.16 4.77
N LYS A 26 1.03 -9.54 6.02
CA LYS A 26 -0.03 -8.94 6.84
C LYS A 26 0.59 -7.90 7.77
N ILE A 27 0.13 -6.66 7.66
CA ILE A 27 0.55 -5.53 8.51
C ILE A 27 -0.66 -4.92 9.23
N PRO A 28 -0.46 -4.14 10.31
CA PRO A 28 -1.55 -3.36 10.91
C PRO A 28 -2.18 -2.38 9.91
N LYS A 29 -3.49 -2.11 10.07
CA LYS A 29 -4.27 -1.24 9.16
C LYS A 29 -3.68 0.17 9.09
N ASP A 30 -3.27 0.73 10.23
CA ASP A 30 -2.62 2.05 10.33
C ASP A 30 -1.39 2.18 9.41
N LEU A 31 -0.53 1.16 9.39
CA LEU A 31 0.67 1.13 8.54
C LEU A 31 0.29 0.99 7.06
N ALA A 32 -0.74 0.20 6.78
CA ALA A 32 -1.26 0.02 5.43
C ALA A 32 -1.95 1.28 4.89
N GLU A 33 -2.69 2.04 5.69
CA GLU A 33 -3.30 3.30 5.28
C GLU A 33 -2.22 4.37 5.07
N ARG A 34 -1.25 4.45 5.99
CA ARG A 34 -0.15 5.42 5.92
C ARG A 34 0.79 5.20 4.75
N HIS A 35 1.06 3.93 4.40
CA HIS A 35 1.99 3.60 3.30
C HIS A 35 1.30 3.13 2.02
N GLY A 36 0.00 2.86 2.08
CA GLY A 36 -0.80 2.36 0.98
C GLY A 36 -1.20 3.43 -0.03
N PRO A 37 -2.22 3.17 -0.85
CA PRO A 37 -2.54 4.00 -2.01
C PRO A 37 -2.91 5.45 -1.65
N GLU A 38 -3.56 5.67 -0.50
CA GLU A 38 -3.94 7.01 -0.04
C GLU A 38 -2.82 7.74 0.73
N GLY A 39 -1.84 6.99 1.23
CA GLY A 39 -0.70 7.52 1.96
C GLY A 39 0.49 7.78 1.03
N THR A 40 1.55 6.98 1.18
CA THR A 40 2.76 7.13 0.34
C THR A 40 2.70 6.40 -1.01
N GLY A 41 1.70 5.55 -1.25
CA GLY A 41 1.57 4.75 -2.47
C GLY A 41 2.65 3.67 -2.65
N LEU A 42 3.31 3.24 -1.56
CA LEU A 42 4.42 2.29 -1.60
C LEU A 42 3.97 0.83 -1.45
N LEU A 43 2.73 0.62 -1.03
CA LEU A 43 2.10 -0.69 -0.95
C LEU A 43 0.67 -0.63 -1.51
N GLU A 44 0.21 -1.78 -1.96
CA GLU A 44 -1.15 -2.04 -2.42
C GLU A 44 -1.85 -2.88 -1.37
N ILE A 45 -3.04 -2.47 -0.95
CA ILE A 45 -3.83 -3.23 0.01
C ILE A 45 -4.53 -4.35 -0.76
N LEU A 46 -4.20 -5.60 -0.45
CA LEU A 46 -4.70 -6.77 -1.18
C LEU A 46 -6.05 -7.27 -0.68
N GLU A 47 -6.51 -6.89 0.53
CA GLU A 47 -7.92 -7.05 0.94
C GLU A 47 -8.21 -6.49 2.36
N ASP A 48 -9.32 -5.77 2.49
CA ASP A 48 -10.48 -6.19 3.28
C ASP A 48 -11.71 -5.93 2.36
N GLN A 49 -12.54 -6.94 2.07
CA GLN A 49 -13.77 -6.78 1.28
C GLN A 49 -14.74 -5.86 2.03
N GLY A 50 -14.61 -4.54 1.85
CA GLY A 50 -15.50 -3.57 2.47
C GLY A 50 -14.92 -2.15 2.51
N ASP A 51 -14.69 -1.56 1.33
CA ASP A 51 -15.12 -0.18 1.02
C ASP A 51 -14.76 0.16 -0.44
N GLU A 52 -15.81 0.31 -1.23
CA GLU A 52 -16.01 1.42 -2.17
C GLU A 52 -14.76 2.18 -2.69
N LYS A 53 -14.42 1.86 -3.94
CA LYS A 53 -13.67 2.64 -4.95
C LYS A 53 -14.02 4.18 -4.87
N PRO A 54 -13.14 5.15 -5.23
CA PRO A 54 -12.51 5.07 -6.55
C PRO A 54 -11.12 5.68 -6.82
N ALA A 55 -10.43 5.07 -7.79
CA ALA A 55 -9.41 5.75 -8.60
C ALA A 55 -9.95 7.08 -9.12
N PRO A 56 -9.16 8.17 -9.11
CA PRO A 56 -8.47 8.53 -10.35
C PRO A 56 -7.18 9.35 -10.15
N VAL A 57 -6.12 9.05 -10.90
CA VAL A 57 -5.25 10.14 -11.41
C VAL A 57 -5.12 9.99 -12.91
N LYS A 58 -6.03 10.66 -13.62
CA LYS A 58 -5.83 11.05 -15.01
C LYS A 58 -4.61 11.97 -15.06
N VAL A 59 -3.47 11.50 -15.54
CA VAL A 59 -2.47 12.41 -16.12
C VAL A 59 -2.91 12.68 -17.56
N LYS A 60 -3.82 13.63 -17.73
CA LYS A 60 -3.98 14.31 -19.02
C LYS A 60 -2.75 15.22 -19.18
N LYS A 61 -1.90 14.95 -20.16
CA LYS A 61 -1.05 15.97 -20.77
C LYS A 61 -1.23 15.88 -22.28
N ASP A 62 -2.44 16.20 -22.72
CA ASP A 62 -2.66 16.63 -24.10
C ASP A 62 -1.89 17.94 -24.32
N LYS A 63 -0.98 17.96 -25.28
CA LYS A 63 -0.52 19.17 -25.97
C LYS A 63 -0.45 18.87 -27.45
#